data_AF-A0AAE3QN88-F1
#
_entry.id   AF-A0AAE3QN88-F1
#
_cell.length_a   1.000
_cell.length_b   1.000
_cell.length_c   1.000
_cell.angle_alpha   90.00
_cell.angle_beta   90.00
_cell.angle_gamma   90.00
#
_symmetry.space_group_name_H-M   'P 1'
#
loop_
_entity.id
_entity.type
_entity.pdbx_description
1 polymer ?
#
loop_
_entity_poly.entity_id
_entity_poly.type
_entity_poly.pdbx_seq_one_letter_code
_entity_poly.pdbx_strand_id
1 'polypeptide(L)'
;MKTLLNVCIAILVSVVAIAIPQNDDPEPEKFNENNHYQTKTRSFGVGMYPKKDALVMNVMVDNYSSKSIIVQLKDEKGELYFSTSLGKRQRRSWLKLNMGDLKDAVYQLVIFNGKDKVVKEINLKTLKVPLPEPKMEEQRLISML
;
A
#
# COMPACT_ATOMS: atom_id res chain seq x y z
N MET A 1 -17.08 2.92 -34.60
CA MET A 1 -17.84 2.04 -33.70
C MET A 1 -16.87 1.08 -33.03
N LYS A 2 -16.82 1.13 -31.69
CA LYS A 2 -16.41 0.12 -30.68
C LYS A 2 -15.27 -0.86 -31.01
N THR A 3 -14.13 -0.69 -30.34
CA THR A 3 -13.18 -1.79 -30.08
C THR A 3 -13.22 -2.13 -28.58
N LEU A 4 -13.54 -3.39 -28.30
CA LEU A 4 -13.47 -4.03 -26.98
C LEU A 4 -12.25 -4.93 -26.99
N LEU A 5 -11.32 -4.80 -26.05
CA LEU A 5 -10.47 -5.95 -25.68
C LEU A 5 -9.87 -5.79 -24.28
N ASN A 6 -10.32 -6.66 -23.37
CA ASN A 6 -9.82 -6.77 -22.00
C ASN A 6 -8.43 -7.40 -21.99
N VAL A 7 -7.47 -6.79 -21.28
CA VAL A 7 -6.13 -7.36 -21.05
C VAL A 7 -5.89 -7.54 -19.55
N CYS A 8 -5.50 -8.76 -19.16
CA CYS A 8 -5.17 -9.14 -17.78
C CYS A 8 -3.79 -8.62 -17.40
N ILE A 9 -3.69 -7.91 -16.27
CA ILE A 9 -2.46 -7.25 -15.80
C ILE A 9 -2.02 -7.87 -14.47
N ALA A 10 -0.87 -8.55 -14.45
CA ALA A 10 -0.21 -8.95 -13.21
C ALA A 10 0.61 -7.77 -12.64
N ILE A 11 0.32 -7.38 -11.38
CA ILE A 11 0.89 -6.19 -10.72
C ILE A 11 1.81 -6.61 -9.58
N LEU A 12 3.04 -6.11 -9.57
CA LEU A 12 3.97 -6.21 -8.44
C LEU A 12 3.93 -4.91 -7.64
N VAL A 13 3.52 -4.99 -6.38
CA VAL A 13 3.62 -3.88 -5.42
C VAL A 13 4.79 -4.17 -4.51
N SER A 14 5.77 -3.25 -4.48
CA SER A 14 6.81 -3.22 -3.45
C SER A 14 6.43 -2.22 -2.36
N VAL A 15 6.68 -2.59 -1.10
CA VAL A 15 6.39 -1.77 0.08
C VAL A 15 7.71 -1.37 0.73
N VAL A 16 7.99 -0.07 0.81
CA VAL A 16 9.07 0.47 1.66
C VAL A 16 8.43 1.08 2.91
N ALA A 17 8.97 0.74 4.07
CA ALA A 17 8.52 1.27 5.35
C ALA A 17 9.57 2.23 5.89
N ILE A 18 9.32 3.54 5.81
CA ILE A 18 10.15 4.54 6.49
C ILE A 18 9.49 4.84 7.84
N ALA A 19 10.13 4.41 8.92
CA ALA A 19 9.79 4.86 10.27
C ALA A 19 10.70 6.05 10.60
N ILE A 20 10.14 7.25 10.74
CA ILE A 20 10.89 8.41 11.26
C ILE A 20 10.75 8.37 12.78
N PRO A 21 11.83 8.13 13.55
CA PRO A 21 11.83 8.41 14.98
C PRO A 21 11.88 9.92 15.21
N GLN A 22 11.02 10.43 16.09
CA GLN A 22 11.17 11.80 16.62
C GLN A 22 12.31 11.76 17.63
N ASN A 23 13.41 12.44 17.31
CA ASN A 23 14.56 12.63 18.19
C ASN A 23 14.25 13.80 19.13
N ASP A 24 13.90 13.50 20.38
CA ASP A 24 14.11 14.44 21.48
C ASP A 24 15.50 14.07 22.04
N ASP A 25 16.47 14.98 21.88
CA ASP A 25 17.85 14.78 22.33
C ASP A 25 17.92 14.58 23.86
N PRO A 26 18.66 13.58 24.39
CA PRO A 26 19.01 13.56 25.80
C PRO A 26 20.48 13.92 26.02
N GLU A 27 20.66 14.92 26.88
CA GLU A 27 21.84 15.19 27.70
C GLU A 27 22.34 13.91 28.41
N PRO A 28 23.65 13.74 28.69
CA PRO A 28 24.19 12.44 29.11
C PRO A 28 23.84 12.14 30.57
N GLU A 29 22.79 11.35 30.81
CA GLU A 29 22.48 10.82 32.13
C GLU A 29 23.16 9.47 32.42
N LYS A 30 23.69 9.40 33.63
CA LYS A 30 24.49 8.31 34.20
C LYS A 30 23.75 6.96 34.23
N PHE A 31 24.53 5.90 34.04
CA PHE A 31 24.09 4.50 34.14
C PHE A 31 23.45 4.19 35.50
N ASN A 32 22.15 3.91 35.52
CA ASN A 32 21.42 3.33 36.64
C ASN A 32 20.79 2.01 36.16
N GLU A 33 21.17 0.91 36.81
CA GLU A 33 20.85 -0.49 36.48
C GLU A 33 19.39 -0.90 36.77
N ASN A 34 18.42 -0.10 36.33
CA ASN A 34 16.99 -0.45 36.44
C ASN A 34 16.28 -0.24 35.09
N ASN A 35 16.87 -0.75 34.01
CA ASN A 35 16.29 -0.68 32.67
C ASN A 35 15.16 -1.71 32.51
N HIS A 36 13.96 -1.35 32.98
CA HIS A 36 12.76 -1.78 32.26
C HIS A 36 12.81 -1.08 30.90
N TYR A 37 13.45 -1.73 29.91
CA TYR A 37 13.32 -1.33 28.52
C TYR A 37 11.83 -1.38 28.19
N GLN A 38 11.16 -0.23 28.25
CA GLN A 38 9.81 -0.11 27.72
C GLN A 38 9.94 -0.20 26.21
N THR A 39 10.03 -1.43 25.69
CA THR A 39 9.79 -1.71 24.28
C THR A 39 8.39 -1.19 24.00
N LYS A 40 8.30 -0.01 23.36
CA LYS A 40 7.04 0.67 23.05
C LYS A 40 6.25 -0.25 22.13
N THR A 41 5.40 -1.07 22.74
CA THR A 41 4.58 -2.05 22.02
C THR A 41 3.52 -1.26 21.28
N ARG A 42 3.57 -1.27 19.94
CA ARG A 42 2.57 -0.59 19.12
C ARG A 42 1.19 -1.14 19.46
N SER A 43 0.21 -0.24 19.51
CA SER A 43 -1.19 -0.56 19.83
C SER A 43 -1.94 -1.26 18.68
N PHE A 44 -1.32 -1.39 17.51
CA PHE A 44 -1.84 -2.14 16.37
C PHE A 44 -0.73 -2.60 15.42
N GLY A 45 -1.01 -3.67 14.66
CA GLY A 45 -0.20 -4.18 13.57
C GLY A 45 -0.88 -3.95 12.21
N VAL A 46 -0.10 -3.79 11.15
CA VAL A 46 -0.60 -3.59 9.79
C VAL A 46 0.13 -4.51 8.81
N GLY A 47 -0.63 -5.31 8.06
CA GLY A 47 -0.17 -6.09 6.92
C GLY A 47 -0.81 -5.57 5.64
N MET A 48 -0.07 -5.58 4.54
CA MET A 48 -0.56 -5.08 3.25
C MET A 48 0.01 -5.91 2.10
N TYR A 49 -0.83 -6.27 1.13
CA TYR A 49 -0.39 -6.99 -0.06
C TYR A 49 -1.31 -6.73 -1.25
N PRO A 50 -0.76 -6.65 -2.48
CA PRO A 50 -1.57 -6.55 -3.68
C PRO A 50 -2.30 -7.87 -3.93
N LYS A 51 -3.53 -7.78 -4.44
CA LYS A 51 -4.18 -8.92 -5.04
C LYS A 51 -3.51 -9.20 -6.39
N LYS A 52 -3.19 -10.47 -6.68
CA LYS A 52 -2.75 -10.87 -8.01
C LYS A 52 -3.83 -10.52 -9.04
N ASP A 53 -3.39 -10.01 -10.18
CA ASP A 53 -4.23 -9.74 -11.36
C ASP A 53 -5.37 -8.72 -11.18
N ALA A 54 -5.28 -7.88 -10.16
CA ALA A 54 -6.25 -6.81 -9.92
C ALA A 54 -5.60 -5.57 -9.30
N LEU A 55 -6.14 -4.40 -9.61
CA LEU A 55 -5.80 -3.12 -8.96
C LEU A 55 -6.46 -3.03 -7.57
N VAL A 56 -6.23 -4.03 -6.73
CA VAL A 56 -6.79 -4.10 -5.38
C VAL A 56 -5.68 -4.33 -4.36
N MET A 57 -5.61 -3.44 -3.37
CA MET A 57 -4.74 -3.60 -2.21
C MET A 57 -5.51 -4.23 -1.05
N ASN A 58 -5.04 -5.35 -0.51
CA ASN A 58 -5.58 -5.91 0.72
C ASN A 58 -4.80 -5.34 1.91
N VAL A 59 -5.52 -4.88 2.92
CA VAL A 59 -4.95 -4.34 4.16
C VAL A 59 -5.54 -5.10 5.34
N MET A 60 -4.67 -5.68 6.16
CA MET A 60 -5.02 -6.28 7.43
C MET A 60 -4.59 -5.34 8.56
N VAL A 61 -5.48 -5.10 9.51
CA VAL A 61 -5.18 -4.34 10.72
C VAL A 61 -5.53 -5.20 11.93
N ASP A 62 -4.53 -5.46 12.77
CA ASP A 62 -4.70 -6.13 14.06
C ASP A 62 -4.66 -5.08 15.17
N ASN A 63 -5.77 -4.90 15.89
CA ASN A 63 -5.91 -3.92 16.97
C ASN A 63 -5.69 -4.57 18.34
N TYR A 64 -4.57 -4.21 18.95
CA TYR A 64 -4.19 -4.68 20.29
C TYR A 64 -4.76 -3.79 21.40
N SER A 65 -5.32 -2.62 21.05
CA SER A 65 -5.85 -1.64 21.99
C SER A 65 -7.37 -1.62 22.08
N SER A 66 -7.88 -0.79 23.00
CA SER A 66 -9.31 -0.46 23.15
C SER A 66 -9.72 0.82 22.42
N LYS A 67 -8.87 1.33 21.50
CA LYS A 67 -9.14 2.53 20.71
C LYS A 67 -9.60 2.16 19.30
N SER A 68 -10.40 3.03 18.68
CA SER A 68 -10.69 2.94 17.25
C SER A 68 -9.46 3.29 16.42
N ILE A 69 -9.36 2.71 15.23
CA ILE A 69 -8.28 2.98 14.28
C ILE A 69 -8.88 3.61 13.04
N ILE A 70 -8.34 4.75 12.61
CA ILE A 70 -8.70 5.40 11.36
C ILE A 70 -7.70 4.97 10.30
N VAL A 71 -8.20 4.60 9.13
CA VAL A 71 -7.42 4.20 7.95
C VAL A 71 -7.77 5.15 6.81
N GLN A 72 -6.77 5.81 6.23
CA GLN A 72 -6.92 6.79 5.17
C GLN A 72 -5.97 6.52 4.01
N LEU A 73 -6.44 6.63 2.78
CA LEU A 73 -5.61 6.67 1.58
C LEU A 73 -5.53 8.11 1.09
N LYS A 74 -4.30 8.62 0.93
CA LYS A 74 -4.05 9.98 0.44
C LYS A 74 -3.05 9.98 -0.69
N ASP A 75 -3.08 10.99 -1.55
CA ASP A 75 -1.97 11.26 -2.46
C ASP A 75 -0.86 12.09 -1.77
N GLU A 76 0.17 12.46 -2.54
CA GLU A 76 1.29 13.28 -2.09
C GLU A 76 0.88 14.70 -1.66
N LYS A 77 -0.24 15.22 -2.17
CA LYS A 77 -0.80 16.54 -1.83
C LYS A 77 -1.70 16.48 -0.60
N GLY A 78 -1.96 15.29 -0.07
CA GLY A 78 -2.84 15.06 1.06
C GLY A 78 -4.33 14.96 0.70
N GLU A 79 -4.67 14.91 -0.60
CA GLU A 79 -6.03 14.67 -1.07
C GLU A 79 -6.50 13.29 -0.63
N LEU A 80 -7.73 13.18 -0.13
CA LEU A 80 -8.26 11.99 0.49
C LEU A 80 -9.07 11.15 -0.51
N TYR A 81 -8.59 9.94 -0.81
CA TYR A 81 -9.24 9.01 -1.74
C TYR A 81 -10.04 7.91 -1.01
N PHE A 82 -9.67 7.60 0.23
CA PHE A 82 -10.40 6.64 1.07
C PHE A 82 -10.26 7.02 2.54
N SER A 83 -11.32 6.80 3.33
CA SER A 83 -11.28 6.93 4.78
C SER A 83 -12.29 5.99 5.44
N THR A 84 -11.86 5.28 6.47
CA THR A 84 -12.75 4.46 7.30
C THR A 84 -12.27 4.42 8.75
N SER A 85 -13.20 4.13 9.65
CA SER A 85 -12.93 3.93 11.08
C SER A 85 -13.21 2.47 11.45
N LEU A 86 -12.19 1.80 11.98
CA LEU A 86 -12.26 0.47 12.53
C LEU A 86 -12.62 0.57 14.01
N GLY A 87 -13.71 -0.11 14.39
CA GLY A 87 -14.24 -0.04 15.74
C GLY A 87 -13.29 -0.64 16.77
N LYS A 88 -13.29 -0.09 17.99
CA LYS A 88 -12.44 -0.57 19.10
C LYS A 88 -12.61 -2.04 19.50
N ARG A 89 -13.73 -2.66 19.12
CA ARG A 89 -14.03 -4.09 19.38
C ARG A 89 -13.58 -5.00 18.24
N GLN A 90 -13.20 -4.44 17.09
CA GLN A 90 -12.69 -5.18 15.94
C GLN A 90 -11.20 -5.45 16.16
N ARG A 91 -10.89 -6.63 16.67
CA ARG A 91 -9.50 -7.06 16.94
C ARG A 91 -8.70 -7.30 15.66
N ARG A 92 -9.36 -7.74 14.59
CA ARG A 92 -8.78 -7.94 13.27
C ARG A 92 -9.76 -7.45 12.22
N SER A 93 -9.26 -6.63 11.30
CA SER A 93 -10.05 -6.06 10.21
C SER A 93 -9.34 -6.28 8.88
N TRP A 94 -10.12 -6.59 7.85
CA TRP A 94 -9.66 -6.77 6.48
C TRP A 94 -10.32 -5.72 5.59
N LEU A 95 -9.51 -4.89 4.95
CA LEU A 95 -9.96 -3.87 4.01
C LEU A 95 -9.47 -4.21 2.62
N LYS A 96 -10.32 -3.93 1.63
CA LYS A 96 -9.99 -3.98 0.21
C LYS A 96 -10.03 -2.57 -0.33
N LEU A 97 -8.89 -2.05 -0.75
CA LEU A 97 -8.79 -0.76 -1.39
C LEU A 97 -8.76 -1.00 -2.90
N ASN A 98 -9.81 -0.55 -3.60
CA ASN A 98 -9.82 -0.54 -5.05
C ASN A 98 -9.00 0.66 -5.53
N MET A 99 -7.97 0.39 -6.32
CA MET A 99 -7.05 1.38 -6.89
C MET A 99 -7.29 1.55 -8.40
N GLY A 100 -8.32 0.90 -8.96
CA GLY A 100 -8.57 0.85 -10.41
C GLY A 100 -8.85 2.20 -11.06
N ASP A 101 -9.47 3.12 -10.32
CA ASP A 101 -9.82 4.46 -10.80
C ASP A 101 -8.77 5.52 -10.43
N LEU A 102 -7.66 5.09 -9.81
CA LEU A 102 -6.57 5.98 -9.40
C LEU A 102 -5.53 6.12 -10.52
N LYS A 103 -4.90 7.28 -10.58
CA LYS A 103 -3.83 7.56 -11.54
C LYS A 103 -2.51 6.97 -11.08
N ASP A 104 -1.61 6.72 -12.02
CA ASP A 104 -0.22 6.38 -11.70
C ASP A 104 0.41 7.52 -10.87
N ALA A 105 0.75 7.22 -9.62
CA ALA A 105 1.29 8.16 -8.62
C ALA A 105 1.74 7.41 -7.36
N VAL A 106 2.36 8.14 -6.43
CA VAL A 106 2.62 7.64 -5.08
C VAL A 106 1.46 8.01 -4.16
N TYR A 107 0.94 7.01 -3.45
CA TYR A 107 -0.11 7.17 -2.45
C TYR A 107 0.41 6.79 -1.06
N GLN A 108 -0.22 7.35 -0.03
CA GLN A 108 0.06 7.07 1.36
C GLN A 108 -1.17 6.45 2.03
N LEU A 109 -1.01 5.23 2.54
CA LEU A 109 -1.95 4.63 3.46
C LEU A 109 -1.56 5.02 4.90
N VAL A 110 -2.38 5.86 5.52
CA VAL A 110 -2.20 6.36 6.88
C VAL A 110 -3.14 5.61 7.82
N ILE A 111 -2.58 4.94 8.82
CA ILE A 111 -3.31 4.22 9.87
C ILE A 111 -2.98 4.90 11.20
N PHE A 112 -3.98 5.38 11.94
CA PHE A 112 -3.76 6.08 13.21
C PHE A 112 -4.86 5.82 14.24
N ASN A 113 -4.51 5.89 15.52
CA ASN A 113 -5.48 5.77 16.64
C ASN A 113 -5.36 6.91 17.67
N GLY A 114 -4.79 8.04 17.25
CA GLY A 114 -4.54 9.22 18.07
C GLY A 114 -3.27 9.15 18.92
N LYS A 115 -2.66 7.96 19.10
CA LYS A 115 -1.35 7.81 19.76
C LYS A 115 -0.30 7.28 18.78
N ASP A 116 -0.59 6.15 18.15
CA ASP A 116 0.30 5.52 17.19
C ASP A 116 -0.17 5.83 15.76
N LYS A 117 0.80 6.02 14.87
CA LYS A 117 0.60 6.30 13.44
C LYS A 117 1.54 5.41 12.62
N VAL A 118 0.99 4.78 11.59
CA VAL A 118 1.75 4.03 10.57
C VAL A 118 1.42 4.65 9.22
N VAL A 119 2.45 4.94 8.43
CA VAL A 119 2.31 5.38 7.04
C VAL A 119 2.97 4.34 6.15
N LYS A 120 2.26 3.90 5.11
CA LYS A 120 2.76 2.99 4.08
C LYS A 120 2.65 3.66 2.73
N GLU A 121 3.76 3.67 2.01
CA GLU A 121 3.79 4.15 0.64
C GLU A 121 3.27 3.05 -0.31
N ILE A 122 2.46 3.46 -1.28
CA ILE A 122 1.95 2.62 -2.36
C ILE A 122 2.32 3.30 -3.67
N ASN A 123 3.26 2.71 -4.40
CA ASN A 123 3.65 3.19 -5.72
C ASN A 123 2.75 2.54 -6.78
N LEU A 124 1.82 3.30 -7.34
CA LEU A 124 0.91 2.83 -8.37
C LEU A 124 1.48 3.16 -9.75
N LYS A 125 1.77 2.12 -10.55
CA LYS A 125 2.30 2.26 -11.90
C LYS A 125 1.63 1.27 -12.83
N THR A 126 1.20 1.76 -13.98
CA THR A 126 0.70 0.94 -15.09
C THR A 126 1.89 0.51 -15.95
N LEU A 127 2.16 -0.80 -16.00
CA LEU A 127 3.18 -1.33 -16.90
C LEU A 127 2.62 -1.36 -18.34
N LYS A 128 3.18 -0.52 -19.21
CA LYS A 128 2.93 -0.62 -20.65
C LYS A 128 3.67 -1.84 -21.17
N VAL A 129 2.95 -2.90 -21.52
CA VAL A 129 3.54 -4.03 -22.26
C VAL A 129 3.82 -3.53 -23.68
N PRO A 130 5.08 -3.59 -24.17
CA PRO A 130 5.37 -3.32 -25.57
C PRO A 130 4.54 -4.27 -26.43
N LEU A 131 3.83 -3.72 -27.43
CA LEU A 131 3.17 -4.55 -28.43
C LEU A 131 4.22 -5.48 -29.04
N PRO A 132 3.99 -6.81 -29.13
CA PRO A 132 4.91 -7.67 -29.85
C PRO A 132 5.02 -7.13 -31.26
N GLU A 133 6.26 -6.93 -31.73
CA GLU A 133 6.50 -6.53 -33.11
C GLU A 133 5.77 -7.54 -34.03
N PRO A 134 5.05 -7.06 -35.07
CA PRO A 134 4.40 -7.96 -36.00
C PRO A 134 5.46 -8.89 -36.58
N LYS A 135 5.37 -10.19 -36.27
CA LYS A 135 6.20 -11.20 -36.91
C LYS A 135 5.90 -11.14 -38.40
N MET A 136 6.84 -10.62 -39.18
CA MET A 136 6.81 -10.70 -40.64
C MET A 136 7.08 -12.15 -41.04
N GLU A 137 6.11 -13.03 -40.81
CA GLU A 137 6.18 -14.42 -41.22
C GLU A 137 5.31 -14.58 -42.49
N GLU A 138 6.01 -14.70 -43.62
CA GLU A 138 5.54 -15.29 -44.89
C GLU A 138 4.56 -14.53 -45.82
N GLN A 139 4.76 -13.24 -46.07
CA GLN A 139 4.34 -12.66 -47.38
C GLN A 139 5.19 -13.17 -48.58
N ARG A 140 6.09 -14.14 -48.37
CA ARG A 140 6.96 -14.71 -49.42
C ARG A 140 6.38 -15.94 -50.14
N LEU A 141 5.25 -16.50 -49.70
CA LEU A 141 4.68 -17.67 -50.36
C LEU A 141 3.65 -17.35 -51.45
N ILE A 142 3.11 -16.13 -51.51
CA ILE A 142 2.03 -15.78 -52.46
C ILE A 142 2.57 -15.25 -53.81
N SER A 143 3.86 -14.95 -53.94
CA SER A 143 4.46 -14.56 -55.23
C SER A 143 5.00 -15.75 -56.06
N MET A 144 4.68 -17.00 -55.71
CA MET A 144 5.16 -18.21 -56.39
C MET A 144 4.03 -19.14 -56.89
N LEU A 145 2.77 -18.72 -56.87
CA LEU A 145 1.64 -19.42 -57.50
C LEU A 145 0.99 -18.51 -58.55
#